data_AF-A0A2N2KZZ3-F1
#
_entry.id   AF-A0A2N2KZZ3-F1
#
_cell.length_a   1.000
_cell.length_b   1.000
_cell.length_c   1.000
_cell.angle_alpha   90.00
_cell.angle_beta   90.00
_cell.angle_gamma   90.00
#
_symmetry.space_group_name_H-M   'P 1'
#
loop_
_entity.id
_entity.type
_entity.pdbx_description
1 polymer ?
#
loop_
_entity_poly.entity_id
_entity_poly.type
_entity_poly.pdbx_seq_one_letter_code
_entity_poly.pdbx_strand_id
1 'polypeptide(L)'
;MRYTALILFILLVSALSAQAGIYDQQIRELRLTIAQNPVDTASRMSLGYLLMLSEDYPGAYNQYDTVFRQDSLSVDAASGKLWALNAQGLFRRTISESQPLATAFTGHAPISNHRAYALSQVGLHQQSRYYYAQAHRFSRDQQSSAIAREGLAWDYLALGDRYKALRYSLKDDTDFRTAFRKPKLAITLNYNLSNADMQSLGLQSSIQSGLYRLSLEADELLISGEHFRYSAGLGLDVSNPFGQTSFAYTYLDGEDARVYPASHYSLSQEAPVYIKYLSLVPKISAHLGNFERFDTYQGDLSLSLRYSPVSAGISYSKLYQDSDPIDSDRSWDILSLVTSLKIAGRYVVSAYYTQGDQAWWVNPYGAITDDFNSVDESLALSLWAPFGKHLGLLLYHQIGLLDEEYRHFSSLSFTYTL
;
A
#
# COMPACT_ATOMS: atom_id res chain seq x y z
N MET A 1 4.70 47.68 -18.68
CA MET A 1 4.51 46.21 -18.59
C MET A 1 3.10 45.77 -18.15
N ARG A 2 2.02 46.55 -18.37
CA ARG A 2 0.64 46.17 -17.99
C ARG A 2 -0.26 45.73 -19.17
N TYR A 3 0.18 45.94 -20.42
CA TYR A 3 -0.59 45.56 -21.62
C TYR A 3 -0.19 44.19 -22.20
N THR A 4 1.00 43.67 -21.88
CA THR A 4 1.49 42.38 -22.37
C THR A 4 0.74 41.18 -21.79
N ALA A 5 0.32 41.22 -20.53
CA ALA A 5 -0.45 40.15 -19.89
C ALA A 5 -1.90 40.06 -20.41
N LEU A 6 -2.53 41.22 -20.73
CA LEU A 6 -3.87 41.27 -21.28
C LEU A 6 -3.92 40.74 -22.73
N ILE A 7 -2.91 41.08 -23.53
CA ILE A 7 -2.78 40.58 -24.91
C ILE A 7 -2.51 39.07 -24.93
N LEU A 8 -1.68 38.54 -24.02
CA LEU A 8 -1.47 37.11 -23.87
C LEU A 8 -2.73 36.37 -23.44
N PHE A 9 -3.52 36.92 -22.51
CA PHE A 9 -4.80 36.32 -22.09
C PHE A 9 -5.84 36.31 -23.21
N ILE A 10 -5.95 37.40 -23.98
CA ILE A 10 -6.85 37.48 -25.14
C ILE A 10 -6.39 36.52 -26.25
N LEU A 11 -5.10 36.38 -26.50
CA LEU A 11 -4.55 35.42 -27.47
C LEU A 11 -4.76 33.96 -27.02
N LEU A 12 -4.68 33.68 -25.72
CA LEU A 12 -4.93 32.34 -25.17
C LEU A 12 -6.42 31.98 -25.21
N VAL A 13 -7.29 32.92 -24.85
CA VAL A 13 -8.75 32.77 -24.93
C VAL A 13 -9.20 32.65 -26.38
N SER A 14 -8.64 33.43 -27.31
CA SER A 14 -8.96 33.32 -28.74
C SER A 14 -8.41 32.05 -29.39
N ALA A 15 -7.24 31.55 -28.96
CA ALA A 15 -6.74 30.24 -29.38
C ALA A 15 -7.61 29.08 -28.87
N LEU A 16 -8.05 29.13 -27.60
CA LEU A 16 -9.01 28.15 -27.06
C LEU A 16 -10.37 28.22 -27.77
N SER A 17 -10.87 29.44 -28.03
CA SER A 17 -12.15 29.66 -28.72
C SER A 17 -12.10 29.20 -30.18
N ALA A 18 -10.98 29.43 -30.87
CA ALA A 18 -10.76 28.98 -32.23
C ALA A 18 -10.68 27.45 -32.32
N GLN A 19 -9.99 26.80 -31.37
CA GLN A 19 -9.92 25.34 -31.30
C GLN A 19 -11.30 24.71 -31.04
N ALA A 20 -12.10 25.29 -30.14
CA ALA A 20 -13.47 24.86 -29.88
C ALA A 20 -14.39 25.02 -31.10
N GLY A 21 -14.30 26.17 -31.79
CA GLY A 21 -15.10 26.43 -32.99
C GLY A 21 -14.76 25.52 -34.19
N ILE A 22 -13.51 25.06 -34.29
CA ILE A 22 -13.07 24.11 -35.33
C ILE A 22 -13.66 22.72 -35.10
N TYR A 23 -13.71 22.25 -33.85
CA TYR A 23 -14.31 20.94 -33.53
C TYR A 23 -15.82 20.92 -33.80
N ASP A 24 -16.54 22.00 -33.48
CA ASP A 24 -17.98 22.07 -33.71
C ASP A 24 -18.37 21.92 -35.19
N GLN A 25 -17.61 22.53 -36.10
CA GLN A 25 -17.86 22.38 -37.53
C GLN A 25 -17.58 20.94 -38.00
N GLN A 26 -16.44 20.37 -37.63
CA GLN A 26 -16.08 18.99 -38.01
C GLN A 26 -17.07 17.96 -37.45
N ILE A 27 -17.52 18.15 -36.21
CA ILE A 27 -18.56 17.31 -35.59
C ILE A 27 -19.87 17.38 -36.38
N ARG A 28 -20.30 18.57 -36.82
CA ARG A 28 -21.51 18.74 -37.64
C ARG A 28 -21.38 18.02 -38.99
N GLU A 29 -20.24 18.18 -39.68
CA GLU A 29 -19.97 17.53 -40.96
C GLU A 29 -19.97 16.00 -40.82
N LEU A 30 -19.28 15.46 -39.81
CA LEU A 30 -19.29 14.01 -39.55
C LEU A 30 -20.68 13.47 -39.21
N ARG A 31 -21.48 14.21 -38.44
CA ARG A 31 -22.87 13.82 -38.16
C ARG A 31 -23.72 13.76 -39.43
N LEU A 32 -23.53 14.68 -40.37
CA LEU A 32 -24.21 14.65 -41.68
C LEU A 32 -23.76 13.44 -42.51
N THR A 33 -22.45 13.18 -42.57
CA THR A 33 -21.90 12.00 -43.26
C THR A 33 -22.46 10.69 -42.70
N ILE A 34 -22.53 10.57 -41.38
CA ILE A 34 -23.10 9.39 -40.71
C ILE A 34 -24.62 9.29 -40.91
N ALA A 35 -25.33 10.42 -40.99
CA ALA A 35 -26.76 10.42 -41.30
C ALA A 35 -27.03 9.91 -42.73
N GLN A 36 -26.14 10.22 -43.68
CA GLN A 36 -26.19 9.72 -45.05
C GLN A 36 -25.75 8.26 -45.17
N ASN A 37 -24.76 7.84 -44.36
CA ASN A 37 -24.26 6.48 -44.31
C ASN A 37 -24.08 5.99 -42.85
N PRO A 38 -25.13 5.39 -42.25
CA PRO A 38 -25.09 4.98 -40.85
C PRO A 38 -24.11 3.86 -40.51
N VAL A 39 -23.58 3.13 -41.51
CA VAL A 39 -22.61 2.05 -41.32
C VAL A 39 -21.16 2.48 -41.56
N ASP A 40 -20.93 3.76 -41.84
CA ASP A 40 -19.57 4.31 -42.00
C ASP A 40 -18.82 4.29 -40.65
N THR A 41 -18.02 3.26 -40.45
CA THR A 41 -17.23 3.05 -39.23
C THR A 41 -16.12 4.09 -39.10
N ALA A 42 -15.51 4.54 -40.20
CA ALA A 42 -14.44 5.53 -40.16
C ALA A 42 -14.95 6.88 -39.67
N SER A 43 -16.05 7.37 -40.25
CA SER A 43 -16.68 8.63 -39.82
C SER A 43 -17.15 8.56 -38.37
N ARG A 44 -17.67 7.41 -37.92
CA ARG A 44 -18.05 7.20 -36.51
C ARG A 44 -16.86 7.21 -35.57
N MET A 45 -15.75 6.56 -35.93
CA MET A 45 -14.53 6.56 -35.14
C MET A 45 -13.96 7.98 -35.00
N SER A 46 -13.93 8.75 -36.10
CA SER A 46 -13.51 10.16 -36.09
C SER A 46 -14.46 11.03 -35.27
N LEU A 47 -15.77 10.83 -35.38
CA LEU A 47 -16.75 11.55 -34.55
C LEU A 47 -16.55 11.23 -33.08
N GLY A 48 -16.38 9.94 -32.73
CA GLY A 48 -16.09 9.52 -31.37
C GLY A 48 -14.85 10.21 -30.79
N TYR A 49 -13.78 10.32 -31.58
CA TYR A 49 -12.55 11.00 -31.18
C TYR A 49 -12.75 12.51 -30.96
N LEU A 50 -13.44 13.20 -31.86
CA LEU A 50 -13.72 14.63 -31.68
C LEU A 50 -14.66 14.89 -30.50
N LEU A 51 -15.60 13.97 -30.23
CA LEU A 51 -16.46 14.03 -29.04
C LEU A 51 -15.64 13.84 -27.76
N MET A 52 -14.60 12.98 -27.76
CA MET A 52 -13.64 12.92 -26.64
C MET A 52 -12.89 14.25 -26.43
N LEU A 53 -12.44 14.89 -27.51
CA LEU A 53 -11.71 16.17 -27.44
C LEU A 53 -12.60 17.36 -27.03
N SER A 54 -13.91 17.27 -27.28
CA SER A 54 -14.91 18.26 -26.88
C SER A 54 -15.62 17.89 -25.57
N GLU A 55 -15.11 16.88 -24.85
CA GLU A 55 -15.61 16.41 -23.55
C GLU A 55 -17.04 15.82 -23.55
N ASP A 56 -17.62 15.54 -24.72
CA ASP A 56 -18.85 14.73 -24.86
C ASP A 56 -18.53 13.23 -24.81
N TYR A 57 -18.08 12.78 -23.63
CA TYR A 57 -17.70 11.38 -23.41
C TYR A 57 -18.86 10.38 -23.58
N PRO A 58 -20.11 10.65 -23.16
CA PRO A 58 -21.24 9.77 -23.45
C PRO A 58 -21.51 9.65 -24.95
N GLY A 59 -21.45 10.76 -25.69
CA GLY A 59 -21.57 10.77 -27.14
C GLY A 59 -20.46 9.95 -27.81
N ALA A 60 -19.21 10.14 -27.38
CA ALA A 60 -18.07 9.37 -27.85
C ALA A 60 -18.22 7.86 -27.62
N TYR A 61 -18.60 7.47 -26.40
CA TYR A 61 -18.88 6.07 -26.04
C TYR A 61 -19.89 5.46 -26.99
N ASN A 62 -21.00 6.16 -27.28
CA ASN A 62 -22.04 5.64 -28.16
C ASN A 62 -21.53 5.43 -29.60
N GLN A 63 -20.66 6.29 -30.11
CA GLN A 63 -20.07 6.08 -31.44
C GLN A 63 -19.15 4.85 -31.45
N TYR A 64 -18.23 4.74 -30.50
CA TYR A 64 -17.33 3.59 -30.40
C TYR A 64 -18.10 2.28 -30.17
N ASP A 65 -19.12 2.30 -29.32
CA ASP A 65 -19.97 1.13 -29.07
C ASP A 65 -20.78 0.70 -30.31
N THR A 66 -21.25 1.66 -31.11
CA THR A 66 -21.92 1.36 -32.37
C THR A 66 -20.96 0.67 -33.34
N VAL A 67 -19.74 1.19 -33.49
CA VAL A 67 -18.71 0.57 -34.35
C VAL A 67 -18.34 -0.82 -33.84
N PHE A 68 -18.15 -0.99 -32.54
CA PHE A 68 -17.82 -2.30 -31.96
C PHE A 68 -18.95 -3.33 -32.09
N ARG A 69 -20.22 -2.91 -32.06
CA ARG A 69 -21.36 -3.80 -32.34
C ARG A 69 -21.45 -4.21 -33.82
N GLN A 70 -20.98 -3.36 -34.73
CA GLN A 70 -20.90 -3.67 -36.15
C GLN A 70 -19.70 -4.60 -36.46
N ASP A 71 -18.59 -4.39 -35.78
CA ASP A 71 -17.38 -5.21 -35.87
C ASP A 71 -16.80 -5.49 -34.47
N SER A 72 -17.10 -6.68 -33.95
CA SER A 72 -16.62 -7.12 -32.64
C SER A 72 -15.10 -7.39 -32.58
N LEU A 73 -14.41 -7.37 -33.73
CA LEU A 73 -12.95 -7.50 -33.82
C LEU A 73 -12.25 -6.13 -33.89
N SER A 74 -13.01 -5.03 -33.96
CA SER A 74 -12.45 -3.68 -33.97
C SER A 74 -11.83 -3.31 -32.63
N VAL A 75 -10.50 -3.46 -32.54
CA VAL A 75 -9.74 -3.18 -31.32
C VAL A 75 -9.73 -1.69 -30.95
N ASP A 76 -9.75 -0.81 -31.95
CA ASP A 76 -9.77 0.64 -31.74
C ASP A 76 -11.12 1.09 -31.16
N ALA A 77 -12.23 0.54 -31.67
CA ALA A 77 -13.55 0.79 -31.10
C ALA A 77 -13.66 0.25 -29.68
N ALA A 78 -13.16 -0.97 -29.43
CA ALA A 78 -13.09 -1.55 -28.09
C ALA A 78 -12.29 -0.67 -27.12
N SER A 79 -11.12 -0.18 -27.53
CA SER A 79 -10.29 0.71 -26.72
C SER A 79 -10.97 2.08 -26.50
N GLY A 80 -11.55 2.67 -27.55
CA GLY A 80 -12.25 3.95 -27.50
C GLY A 80 -13.42 3.95 -26.53
N LYS A 81 -14.20 2.85 -26.48
CA LYS A 81 -15.25 2.67 -25.46
C LYS A 81 -14.69 2.78 -24.04
N LEU A 82 -13.60 2.07 -23.75
CA LEU A 82 -12.99 2.07 -22.41
C LEU A 82 -12.39 3.43 -22.06
N TRP A 83 -11.82 4.13 -23.03
CA TRP A 83 -11.33 5.50 -22.87
C TRP A 83 -12.48 6.45 -22.48
N ALA A 84 -13.60 6.40 -23.21
CA ALA A 84 -14.76 7.22 -22.94
C ALA A 84 -15.39 6.91 -21.56
N LEU A 85 -15.45 5.65 -21.15
CA LEU A 85 -15.93 5.27 -19.81
C LEU A 85 -15.01 5.79 -18.70
N ASN A 86 -13.70 5.73 -18.89
CA ASN A 86 -12.74 6.25 -17.93
C ASN A 86 -12.81 7.77 -17.79
N ALA A 87 -12.99 8.51 -18.90
CA ALA A 87 -13.15 9.95 -18.88
C ALA A 87 -14.43 10.40 -18.15
N GLN A 88 -15.48 9.57 -18.15
CA GLN A 88 -16.70 9.77 -17.36
C GLN A 88 -16.54 9.41 -15.86
N GLY A 89 -15.40 8.85 -15.45
CA GLY A 89 -15.22 8.32 -14.09
C GLY A 89 -15.99 7.03 -13.81
N LEU A 90 -16.51 6.35 -14.84
CA LEU A 90 -17.30 5.12 -14.71
C LEU A 90 -16.42 3.86 -14.55
N PHE A 91 -15.48 3.90 -13.62
CA PHE A 91 -14.41 2.89 -13.49
C PHE A 91 -14.93 1.47 -13.28
N ARG A 92 -15.98 1.28 -12.47
CA ARG A 92 -16.57 -0.06 -12.26
C ARG A 92 -17.15 -0.64 -13.56
N ARG A 93 -17.72 0.21 -14.41
CA ARG A 93 -18.22 -0.19 -15.72
C ARG A 93 -17.07 -0.52 -16.67
N THR A 94 -15.99 0.28 -16.69
CA THR A 94 -14.76 -0.04 -17.44
C THR A 94 -14.21 -1.40 -17.03
N ILE A 95 -14.14 -1.72 -15.73
CA ILE A 95 -13.64 -3.01 -15.23
C ILE A 95 -14.51 -4.17 -15.74
N SER A 96 -15.83 -4.02 -15.71
CA SER A 96 -16.76 -5.04 -16.20
C SER A 96 -16.66 -5.22 -17.72
N GLU A 97 -16.71 -4.13 -18.50
CA GLU A 97 -16.68 -4.21 -19.97
C GLU A 97 -15.31 -4.61 -20.52
N SER A 98 -14.21 -4.25 -19.85
CA SER A 98 -12.86 -4.64 -20.27
C SER A 98 -12.52 -6.10 -20.00
N GLN A 99 -13.25 -6.81 -19.13
CA GLN A 99 -12.96 -8.19 -18.78
C GLN A 99 -12.99 -9.13 -20.00
N PRO A 100 -14.07 -9.21 -20.80
CA PRO A 100 -14.08 -10.03 -22.00
C PRO A 100 -13.10 -9.52 -23.08
N LEU A 101 -12.89 -8.20 -23.16
CA LEU A 101 -11.98 -7.58 -24.13
C LEU A 101 -10.52 -7.94 -23.86
N ALA A 102 -10.11 -8.00 -22.59
CA ALA A 102 -8.75 -8.38 -22.21
C ALA A 102 -8.42 -9.83 -22.60
N THR A 103 -9.43 -10.70 -22.66
CA THR A 103 -9.27 -12.08 -23.16
C THR A 103 -9.23 -12.10 -24.69
N ALA A 104 -10.19 -11.43 -25.35
CA ALA A 104 -10.28 -11.42 -26.82
C ALA A 104 -9.07 -10.75 -27.49
N PHE A 105 -8.60 -9.63 -26.92
CA PHE A 105 -7.47 -8.84 -27.43
C PHE A 105 -6.25 -8.99 -26.52
N THR A 106 -5.89 -10.25 -26.24
CA THR A 106 -4.70 -10.55 -25.43
C THR A 106 -3.46 -9.91 -26.07
N GLY A 107 -2.75 -9.10 -25.29
CA GLY A 107 -1.56 -8.39 -25.76
C GLY A 107 -1.82 -7.02 -26.39
N HIS A 108 -3.05 -6.49 -26.33
CA HIS A 108 -3.30 -5.11 -26.73
C HIS A 108 -3.05 -4.13 -25.56
N ALA A 109 -2.01 -3.30 -25.68
CA ALA A 109 -1.57 -2.42 -24.60
C ALA A 109 -2.61 -1.35 -24.19
N PRO A 110 -3.28 -0.64 -25.11
CA PRO A 110 -4.33 0.33 -24.76
C PRO A 110 -5.48 -0.25 -23.93
N ILE A 111 -5.99 -1.44 -24.26
CA ILE A 111 -7.07 -2.10 -23.49
C ILE A 111 -6.59 -2.41 -22.08
N SER A 112 -5.36 -2.92 -21.95
CA SER A 112 -4.73 -3.19 -20.66
C SER A 112 -4.52 -1.92 -19.84
N ASN A 113 -4.08 -0.83 -20.47
CA ASN A 113 -3.92 0.49 -19.83
C ASN A 113 -5.24 1.05 -19.31
N HIS A 114 -6.31 1.05 -20.11
CA HIS A 114 -7.61 1.56 -19.67
C HIS A 114 -8.20 0.74 -18.51
N ARG A 115 -8.05 -0.58 -18.57
CA ARG A 115 -8.46 -1.47 -17.48
C ARG A 115 -7.65 -1.22 -16.22
N ALA A 116 -6.33 -1.13 -16.35
CA ALA A 116 -5.44 -0.86 -15.23
C ALA A 116 -5.80 0.47 -14.55
N TYR A 117 -5.96 1.54 -15.34
CA TYR A 117 -6.38 2.84 -14.83
C TYR A 117 -7.67 2.74 -14.01
N ALA A 118 -8.71 2.11 -14.54
CA ALA A 118 -9.96 1.92 -13.81
C ALA A 118 -9.78 1.13 -12.50
N LEU A 119 -8.95 0.08 -12.50
CA LEU A 119 -8.60 -0.69 -11.31
C LEU A 119 -7.86 0.16 -10.27
N SER A 120 -6.92 1.01 -10.70
CA SER A 120 -6.19 1.92 -9.82
C SER A 120 -7.13 2.93 -9.15
N GLN A 121 -8.06 3.51 -9.92
CA GLN A 121 -9.03 4.49 -9.42
C GLN A 121 -10.01 3.91 -8.39
N VAL A 122 -10.28 2.61 -8.41
CA VAL A 122 -11.10 1.93 -7.38
C VAL A 122 -10.27 1.32 -6.25
N GLY A 123 -8.95 1.56 -6.21
CA GLY A 123 -8.04 1.10 -5.16
C GLY A 123 -7.59 -0.36 -5.28
N LEU A 124 -7.77 -1.01 -6.43
CA LEU A 124 -7.34 -2.39 -6.70
C LEU A 124 -5.93 -2.42 -7.28
N HIS A 125 -4.97 -1.85 -6.56
CA HIS A 125 -3.60 -1.59 -7.04
C HIS A 125 -2.82 -2.85 -7.42
N GLN A 126 -3.00 -3.99 -6.74
CA GLN A 126 -2.32 -5.23 -7.15
C GLN A 126 -2.75 -5.69 -8.55
N GLN A 127 -4.04 -5.56 -8.85
CA GLN A 127 -4.62 -5.95 -10.13
C GLN A 127 -4.25 -4.94 -11.21
N SER A 128 -4.37 -3.64 -10.90
CA SER A 128 -3.98 -2.55 -11.79
C SER A 128 -2.52 -2.68 -12.23
N ARG A 129 -1.60 -2.86 -11.27
CA ARG A 129 -0.17 -3.05 -11.53
C ARG A 129 0.10 -4.21 -12.47
N TYR A 130 -0.63 -5.32 -12.34
CA TYR A 130 -0.51 -6.44 -13.28
C TYR A 130 -0.89 -6.02 -14.70
N TYR A 131 -2.02 -5.34 -14.90
CA TYR A 131 -2.46 -4.92 -16.23
C TYR A 131 -1.57 -3.82 -16.84
N TYR A 132 -1.05 -2.89 -16.04
CA TYR A 132 -0.04 -1.95 -16.53
C TYR A 132 1.28 -2.65 -16.91
N ALA A 133 1.70 -3.68 -16.15
CA ALA A 133 2.86 -4.48 -16.54
C ALA A 133 2.63 -5.24 -17.85
N GLN A 134 1.41 -5.76 -18.07
CA GLN A 134 1.02 -6.36 -19.35
C GLN A 134 1.06 -5.32 -20.47
N ALA A 135 0.47 -4.14 -20.26
CA ALA A 135 0.47 -3.07 -21.24
C ALA A 135 1.90 -2.67 -21.61
N HIS A 136 2.76 -2.40 -20.62
CA HIS A 136 4.16 -2.04 -20.85
C HIS A 136 4.92 -3.11 -21.65
N ARG A 137 4.68 -4.40 -21.35
CA ARG A 137 5.31 -5.53 -22.06
C ARG A 137 4.90 -5.61 -23.53
N PHE A 138 3.66 -5.24 -23.85
CA PHE A 138 3.10 -5.38 -25.20
C PHE A 138 3.00 -4.06 -25.98
N SER A 139 3.35 -2.93 -25.37
CA SER A 139 3.39 -1.63 -26.04
C SER A 139 4.33 -1.68 -27.24
N ARG A 140 3.81 -1.28 -28.41
CA ARG A 140 4.59 -1.15 -29.65
C ARG A 140 5.05 0.28 -29.92
N ASP A 141 4.46 1.24 -29.20
CA ASP A 141 4.72 2.66 -29.32
C ASP A 141 5.15 3.27 -27.97
N GLN A 142 5.79 4.43 -28.06
CA GLN A 142 6.33 5.13 -26.88
C GLN A 142 5.21 5.66 -25.96
N GLN A 143 4.07 6.07 -26.51
CA GLN A 143 2.99 6.68 -25.73
C GLN A 143 2.30 5.64 -24.84
N SER A 144 1.88 4.50 -25.39
CA SER A 144 1.30 3.39 -24.62
C SER A 144 2.26 2.87 -23.55
N SER A 145 3.56 2.84 -23.86
CA SER A 145 4.60 2.47 -22.91
C SER A 145 4.77 3.49 -21.79
N ALA A 146 4.72 4.79 -22.11
CA ALA A 146 4.80 5.88 -21.12
C ALA A 146 3.61 5.83 -20.15
N ILE A 147 2.38 5.71 -20.66
CA ILE A 147 1.15 5.57 -19.85
C ILE A 147 1.26 4.37 -18.90
N ALA A 148 1.72 3.23 -19.44
CA ALA A 148 1.86 2.02 -18.63
C ALA A 148 2.90 2.18 -17.52
N ARG A 149 4.03 2.83 -17.81
CA ARG A 149 5.09 3.10 -16.83
C ARG A 149 4.67 4.07 -15.75
N GLU A 150 3.96 5.13 -16.12
CA GLU A 150 3.38 6.08 -15.17
C GLU A 150 2.41 5.38 -14.23
N GLY A 151 1.47 4.59 -14.78
CA GLY A 151 0.54 3.77 -14.00
C GLY A 151 1.25 2.79 -13.05
N LEU A 152 2.30 2.10 -13.52
CA LEU A 152 3.15 1.26 -12.68
C LEU A 152 3.79 2.05 -11.53
N ALA A 153 4.32 3.24 -11.80
CA ALA A 153 4.97 4.07 -10.80
C ALA A 153 3.99 4.42 -9.66
N TRP A 154 2.79 4.87 -10.00
CA TRP A 154 1.74 5.20 -9.03
C TRP A 154 1.22 3.98 -8.27
N ASP A 155 0.99 2.86 -8.93
CA ASP A 155 0.51 1.65 -8.24
C ASP A 155 1.58 1.04 -7.32
N TYR A 156 2.86 1.01 -7.73
CA TYR A 156 3.92 0.58 -6.84
C TYR A 156 4.06 1.53 -5.64
N LEU A 157 3.88 2.85 -5.85
CA LEU A 157 3.88 3.82 -4.76
C LEU A 157 2.73 3.56 -3.77
N ALA A 158 1.53 3.26 -4.27
CA ALA A 158 0.36 2.91 -3.46
C ALA A 158 0.52 1.57 -2.72
N LEU A 159 1.23 0.61 -3.31
CA LEU A 159 1.56 -0.68 -2.70
C LEU A 159 2.73 -0.60 -1.69
N GLY A 160 3.40 0.54 -1.58
CA GLY A 160 4.56 0.73 -0.69
C GLY A 160 5.90 0.27 -1.27
N ASP A 161 5.96 -0.23 -2.51
CA ASP A 161 7.21 -0.62 -3.18
C ASP A 161 7.87 0.59 -3.85
N ARG A 162 8.50 1.43 -3.04
CA ARG A 162 8.94 2.77 -3.44
C ARG A 162 10.12 2.74 -4.40
N TYR A 163 10.99 1.72 -4.30
CA TYR A 163 12.07 1.57 -5.25
C TYR A 163 11.53 1.24 -6.65
N LYS A 164 10.61 0.27 -6.77
CA LYS A 164 9.98 -0.02 -8.08
C LYS A 164 9.17 1.17 -8.58
N ALA A 165 8.47 1.89 -7.69
CA ALA A 165 7.77 3.13 -8.05
C ALA A 165 8.72 4.14 -8.73
N LEU A 166 9.86 4.43 -8.10
CA LEU A 166 10.87 5.34 -8.65
C LEU A 166 11.48 4.81 -9.96
N ARG A 167 11.73 3.50 -10.05
CA ARG A 167 12.29 2.85 -11.24
C ARG A 167 11.38 3.02 -12.47
N TYR A 168 10.07 2.88 -12.28
CA TYR A 168 9.12 3.01 -13.38
C TYR A 168 8.76 4.46 -13.72
N SER A 169 8.90 5.39 -12.77
CA SER A 169 8.61 6.80 -12.97
C SER A 169 9.27 7.38 -14.22
N LEU A 170 8.55 8.28 -14.89
CA LEU A 170 9.10 9.06 -15.98
C LEU A 170 10.01 10.16 -15.40
N LYS A 171 11.03 10.57 -16.15
CA LYS A 171 11.98 11.59 -15.69
C LYS A 171 11.31 12.96 -15.51
N ASP A 172 10.40 13.28 -16.42
CA ASP A 172 9.78 14.59 -16.53
C ASP A 172 8.40 14.67 -15.85
N ASP A 173 7.97 13.59 -15.18
CA ASP A 173 6.72 13.56 -14.40
C ASP A 173 6.91 14.31 -13.07
N THR A 174 6.68 15.62 -13.11
CA THR A 174 6.83 16.52 -11.97
C THR A 174 5.85 16.21 -10.85
N ASP A 175 4.65 15.74 -11.19
CA ASP A 175 3.59 15.45 -10.23
C ASP A 175 3.95 14.22 -9.39
N PHE A 176 4.40 13.14 -10.04
CA PHE A 176 4.92 11.98 -9.35
C PHE A 176 6.13 12.34 -8.48
N ARG A 177 7.10 13.09 -9.02
CA ARG A 177 8.32 13.44 -8.27
C ARG A 177 8.01 14.26 -7.03
N THR A 178 7.05 15.19 -7.14
CA THR A 178 6.57 16.01 -6.03
C THR A 178 5.87 15.12 -5.00
N ALA A 179 4.92 14.28 -5.42
CA ALA A 179 4.22 13.37 -4.52
C ALA A 179 5.14 12.33 -3.85
N PHE A 180 6.15 11.85 -4.57
CA PHE A 180 7.11 10.85 -4.09
C PHE A 180 8.04 11.43 -3.00
N ARG A 181 8.45 12.69 -3.15
CA ARG A 181 9.33 13.39 -2.19
C ARG A 181 8.58 14.13 -1.09
N LYS A 182 7.27 14.38 -1.26
CA LYS A 182 6.45 15.01 -0.24
C LYS A 182 6.58 14.23 1.07
N PRO A 183 7.05 14.85 2.16
CA PRO A 183 7.15 14.19 3.45
C PRO A 183 5.74 13.82 3.92
N LYS A 184 5.58 12.57 4.37
CA LYS A 184 4.38 12.08 5.03
C LYS A 184 4.73 11.84 6.49
N LEU A 185 4.06 12.55 7.38
CA LEU A 185 4.25 12.43 8.83
C LEU A 185 3.11 11.59 9.40
N ALA A 186 3.43 10.61 10.23
CA ALA A 186 2.46 9.88 11.02
C ALA A 186 2.85 9.94 12.51
N ILE A 187 1.87 10.15 13.36
CA ILE A 187 2.01 10.14 14.83
C ILE A 187 0.99 9.16 15.37
N THR A 188 1.41 8.22 16.22
CA THR A 188 0.55 7.24 16.87
C THR A 188 0.69 7.35 18.37
N LEU A 189 -0.44 7.42 19.07
CA LEU A 189 -0.53 7.28 20.52
C LEU A 189 -1.09 5.88 20.82
N ASN A 190 -0.41 5.14 21.69
CA ASN A 190 -0.80 3.81 22.11
C ASN A 190 -1.11 3.81 23.60
N TYR A 191 -2.22 3.20 23.98
CA TYR A 191 -2.51 2.84 25.36
C TYR A 191 -2.71 1.34 25.44
N ASN A 192 -1.92 0.69 26.29
CA ASN A 192 -1.95 -0.75 26.50
C ASN A 192 -2.37 -1.04 27.94
N LEU A 193 -3.17 -2.08 28.11
CA LEU A 193 -3.59 -2.60 29.40
C LEU A 193 -3.39 -4.11 29.40
N SER A 194 -2.57 -4.59 30.34
CA SER A 194 -2.31 -6.00 30.57
C SER A 194 -2.63 -6.32 32.02
N ASN A 195 -3.48 -7.32 32.26
CA ASN A 195 -4.01 -7.59 33.60
C ASN A 195 -4.64 -6.31 34.24
N ALA A 196 -4.90 -6.30 35.55
CA ALA A 196 -5.61 -5.19 36.22
C ALA A 196 -4.69 -4.00 36.57
N ASP A 197 -3.38 -4.18 36.53
CA ASP A 197 -2.38 -3.33 37.18
C ASP A 197 -1.24 -2.90 36.25
N MET A 198 -1.02 -3.55 35.11
CA MET A 198 0.03 -3.18 34.16
C MET A 198 -0.53 -2.36 32.99
N GLN A 199 0.03 -1.17 32.79
CA GLN A 199 -0.41 -0.21 31.78
C GLN A 199 0.78 0.34 31.03
N SER A 200 0.67 0.57 29.73
CA SER A 200 1.72 1.28 28.98
C SER A 200 1.16 2.40 28.11
N LEU A 201 1.96 3.46 27.98
CA LEU A 201 1.68 4.64 27.18
C LEU A 201 2.79 4.81 26.15
N GLY A 202 2.45 4.61 24.89
CA GLY A 202 3.38 4.71 23.77
C GLY A 202 3.12 5.93 22.91
N LEU A 203 4.20 6.56 22.43
CA LEU A 203 4.21 7.57 21.38
C LEU A 203 5.15 7.11 20.27
N GLN A 204 4.61 6.96 19.07
CA GLN A 204 5.39 6.69 17.87
C GLN A 204 5.24 7.85 16.90
N SER A 205 6.33 8.25 16.25
CA SER A 205 6.30 9.20 15.13
C SER A 205 7.13 8.67 13.98
N SER A 206 6.69 8.91 12.75
CA SER A 206 7.46 8.55 11.57
C SER A 206 7.33 9.57 10.46
N ILE A 207 8.43 9.81 9.75
CA ILE A 207 8.46 10.66 8.55
C ILE A 207 8.97 9.84 7.38
N GLN A 208 8.19 9.82 6.29
CA GLN A 208 8.55 9.13 5.06
C GLN A 208 8.72 10.12 3.91
N SER A 209 9.88 10.07 3.25
CA SER A 209 10.16 10.84 2.04
C SER A 209 11.08 10.08 1.11
N GLY A 210 10.76 10.08 -0.19
CA GLY A 210 11.64 9.48 -1.18
C GLY A 210 11.76 7.97 -0.96
N LEU A 211 12.96 7.45 -0.70
CA LEU A 211 13.18 6.03 -0.43
C LEU A 211 13.33 5.72 1.07
N TYR A 212 13.18 6.72 1.93
CA TYR A 212 13.53 6.63 3.34
C TYR A 212 12.29 6.82 4.22
N ARG A 213 12.24 6.07 5.31
CA ARG A 213 11.36 6.37 6.45
C ARG A 213 12.22 6.37 7.71
N LEU A 214 12.12 7.46 8.48
CA LEU A 214 12.67 7.56 9.82
C LEU A 214 11.51 7.42 10.82
N SER A 215 11.71 6.63 11.86
CA SER A 215 10.74 6.41 12.93
C SER A 215 11.37 6.64 14.29
N LEU A 216 10.62 7.22 15.21
CA LEU A 216 10.96 7.39 16.62
C LEU A 216 9.84 6.79 17.46
N GLU A 217 10.22 6.15 18.55
CA GLU A 217 9.31 5.52 19.49
C GLU A 217 9.72 5.87 20.91
N ALA A 218 8.74 6.07 21.77
CA ALA A 218 8.91 6.14 23.21
C ALA A 218 7.74 5.44 23.88
N ASP A 219 7.99 4.63 24.89
CA ASP A 219 6.94 3.97 25.68
C ASP A 219 7.29 4.01 27.16
N GLU A 220 6.27 4.25 27.98
CA GLU A 220 6.31 4.22 29.43
C GLU A 220 5.46 3.06 29.93
N LEU A 221 6.06 2.13 30.66
CA LEU A 221 5.41 1.01 31.31
C LEU A 221 5.23 1.32 32.80
N LEU A 222 3.99 1.19 33.25
CA LEU A 222 3.56 1.41 34.62
C LEU A 222 3.04 0.10 35.22
N ILE A 223 3.41 -0.18 36.47
CA ILE A 223 2.86 -1.27 37.26
C ILE A 223 2.22 -0.69 38.51
N SER A 224 0.94 -0.99 38.76
CA SER A 224 0.15 -0.40 39.84
C SER A 224 0.13 1.14 39.85
N GLY A 225 0.31 1.75 38.68
CA GLY A 225 0.36 3.20 38.50
C GLY A 225 1.70 3.85 38.80
N GLU A 226 2.73 3.08 39.15
CA GLU A 226 4.10 3.54 39.36
C GLU A 226 4.98 3.23 38.15
N HIS A 227 6.00 4.05 37.93
CA HIS A 227 7.01 3.81 36.89
C HIS A 227 7.65 2.44 37.09
N PHE A 228 7.76 1.68 36.00
CA PHE A 228 8.53 0.44 35.98
C PHE A 228 9.65 0.48 34.94
N ARG A 229 9.35 0.97 33.73
CA ARG A 229 10.31 1.00 32.62
C ARG A 229 9.95 2.05 31.59
N TYR A 230 10.96 2.78 31.11
CA TYR A 230 10.90 3.59 29.90
C TYR A 230 11.65 2.91 28.76
N SER A 231 11.16 3.07 27.53
CA SER A 231 11.88 2.70 26.32
C SER A 231 11.90 3.82 25.30
N ALA A 232 12.97 3.89 24.51
CA ALA A 232 13.05 4.74 23.34
C ALA A 232 13.70 4.04 22.15
N GLY A 233 13.06 4.19 20.99
CA GLY A 233 13.44 3.55 19.74
C GLY A 233 13.72 4.53 18.61
N LEU A 234 14.65 4.14 17.74
CA LEU A 234 14.95 4.76 16.46
C LEU A 234 14.86 3.69 15.37
N GLY A 235 14.12 3.96 14.30
CA GLY A 235 14.02 3.09 13.14
C GLY A 235 14.37 3.80 11.83
N LEU A 236 15.04 3.10 10.92
CA LEU A 236 15.32 3.55 9.55
C LEU A 236 14.92 2.47 8.55
N ASP A 237 13.97 2.78 7.68
CA ASP A 237 13.64 1.96 6.52
C ASP A 237 14.25 2.56 5.25
N VAL A 238 14.90 1.71 4.46
CA VAL A 238 15.49 2.06 3.16
C VAL A 238 14.91 1.16 2.08
N SER A 239 14.14 1.76 1.17
CA SER A 239 13.66 1.10 -0.05
C SER A 239 14.79 0.99 -1.08
N ASN A 240 15.09 -0.23 -1.53
CA ASN A 240 16.22 -0.55 -2.39
C ASN A 240 15.82 -1.58 -3.49
N PRO A 241 16.72 -1.96 -4.42
CA PRO A 241 16.38 -2.86 -5.52
C PRO A 241 15.84 -4.24 -5.11
N PHE A 242 16.18 -4.70 -3.90
CA PHE A 242 15.79 -6.00 -3.36
C PHE A 242 14.53 -5.93 -2.48
N GLY A 243 14.01 -4.72 -2.22
CA GLY A 243 12.79 -4.49 -1.44
C GLY A 243 13.00 -3.42 -0.39
N GLN A 244 12.81 -3.74 0.89
CA GLN A 244 13.02 -2.82 2.01
C GLN A 244 13.99 -3.43 3.02
N THR A 245 15.03 -2.68 3.37
CA THR A 245 15.90 -2.98 4.52
C THR A 245 15.48 -2.08 5.67
N SER A 246 15.31 -2.65 6.85
CA SER A 246 14.93 -1.92 8.06
C SER A 246 15.96 -2.15 9.16
N PHE A 247 16.41 -1.07 9.77
CA PHE A 247 17.27 -1.05 10.95
C PHE A 247 16.48 -0.45 12.10
N ALA A 248 16.56 -1.05 13.28
CA ALA A 248 16.02 -0.45 14.49
C ALA A 248 16.98 -0.60 15.66
N TYR A 249 16.99 0.41 16.51
CA TYR A 249 17.66 0.41 17.80
C TYR A 249 16.66 0.83 18.87
N THR A 250 16.60 0.10 19.97
CA THR A 250 15.75 0.41 21.13
C THR A 250 16.58 0.36 22.38
N TYR A 251 16.48 1.40 23.22
CA TYR A 251 17.05 1.44 24.55
C TYR A 251 15.93 1.27 25.57
N LEU A 252 16.19 0.49 26.62
CA LEU A 252 15.26 0.28 27.73
C LEU A 252 15.97 0.56 29.05
N ASP A 253 15.28 1.25 29.94
CA ASP A 253 15.72 1.55 31.30
C ASP A 253 14.56 1.32 32.26
N GLY A 254 14.82 0.78 33.45
CA GLY A 254 13.76 0.36 34.37
C GLY A 254 14.24 -0.14 35.72
N GLU A 255 13.28 -0.47 36.57
CA GLU A 255 13.49 -0.78 38.00
C GLU A 255 14.17 -2.14 38.25
N ASP A 256 14.01 -3.13 37.35
CA ASP A 256 14.67 -4.43 37.49
C ASP A 256 16.13 -4.38 37.03
N ALA A 257 17.04 -4.10 37.96
CA ALA A 257 18.49 -4.05 37.72
C ALA A 257 19.11 -5.39 37.27
N ARG A 258 18.36 -6.49 37.22
CA ARG A 258 18.80 -7.77 36.62
C ARG A 258 18.66 -7.76 35.09
N VAL A 259 17.85 -6.86 34.57
CA VAL A 259 17.46 -6.76 33.15
C VAL A 259 17.96 -5.45 32.57
N TYR A 260 17.68 -4.33 33.26
CA TYR A 260 17.94 -2.99 32.76
C TYR A 260 19.21 -2.37 33.38
N PRO A 261 19.91 -1.48 32.65
CA PRO A 261 19.62 -1.02 31.29
C PRO A 261 19.78 -2.10 30.23
N ALA A 262 19.02 -1.98 29.15
CA ALA A 262 19.07 -2.93 28.04
C ALA A 262 19.05 -2.22 26.68
N SER A 263 19.54 -2.90 25.66
CA SER A 263 19.51 -2.42 24.29
C SER A 263 19.15 -3.52 23.30
N HIS A 264 18.36 -3.17 22.29
CA HIS A 264 17.99 -4.05 21.20
C HIS A 264 18.41 -3.48 19.86
N TYR A 265 18.95 -4.34 19.02
CA TYR A 265 19.31 -4.06 17.64
C TYR A 265 18.53 -5.00 16.74
N SER A 266 17.92 -4.45 15.69
CA SER A 266 17.14 -5.24 14.72
C SER A 266 17.57 -4.90 13.31
N LEU A 267 17.77 -5.94 12.51
CA LEU A 267 17.99 -5.84 11.06
C LEU A 267 16.98 -6.74 10.36
N SER A 268 16.26 -6.21 9.38
CA SER A 268 15.38 -7.03 8.54
C SER A 268 15.44 -6.64 7.07
N GLN A 269 15.12 -7.62 6.22
CA GLN A 269 15.01 -7.45 4.77
C GLN A 269 13.70 -8.06 4.30
N GLU A 270 12.83 -7.22 3.73
CA GLU A 270 11.62 -7.63 3.04
C GLU A 270 11.84 -7.61 1.52
N ALA A 271 11.36 -8.61 0.79
CA ALA A 271 11.54 -8.69 -0.66
C ALA A 271 10.20 -8.97 -1.39
N PRO A 272 9.41 -7.93 -1.72
CA PRO A 272 8.13 -8.12 -2.39
C PRO A 272 8.26 -8.74 -3.80
N VAL A 273 7.69 -9.94 -3.95
CA VAL A 273 7.54 -10.67 -5.20
C VAL A 273 6.08 -10.65 -5.61
N TYR A 274 5.85 -10.48 -6.90
CA TYR A 274 4.51 -10.30 -7.41
C TYR A 274 4.15 -11.32 -8.48
N ILE A 275 3.09 -12.08 -8.24
CA ILE A 275 2.60 -13.13 -9.14
C ILE A 275 1.17 -12.80 -9.55
N LYS A 276 0.98 -12.29 -10.77
CA LYS A 276 -0.31 -11.73 -11.23
C LYS A 276 -0.85 -10.73 -10.20
N TYR A 277 -1.98 -11.06 -9.58
CA TYR A 277 -2.70 -10.25 -8.59
C TYR A 277 -2.24 -10.48 -7.14
N LEU A 278 -1.37 -11.47 -6.92
CA LEU A 278 -0.84 -11.87 -5.62
C LEU A 278 0.46 -11.13 -5.33
N SER A 279 0.63 -10.66 -4.10
CA SER A 279 1.91 -10.23 -3.55
C SER A 279 2.37 -11.26 -2.52
N LEU A 280 3.60 -11.74 -2.67
CA LEU A 280 4.31 -12.57 -1.70
C LEU A 280 5.47 -11.72 -1.16
N VAL A 281 5.52 -11.53 0.15
CA VAL A 281 6.54 -10.72 0.81
C VAL A 281 7.26 -11.60 1.82
N PRO A 282 8.29 -12.35 1.40
CA PRO A 282 9.24 -12.95 2.32
C PRO A 282 9.97 -11.85 3.10
N LYS A 283 10.22 -12.13 4.38
CA LYS A 283 11.01 -11.30 5.29
C LYS A 283 11.97 -12.21 6.04
N ILE A 284 13.22 -11.76 6.14
CA ILE A 284 14.20 -12.33 7.07
C ILE A 284 14.58 -11.25 8.06
N SER A 285 14.73 -11.62 9.34
CA SER A 285 15.12 -10.67 10.39
C SER A 285 16.12 -11.32 11.34
N ALA A 286 16.94 -10.47 11.95
CA ALA A 286 17.84 -10.82 13.02
C ALA A 286 17.73 -9.76 14.12
N HIS A 287 17.67 -10.21 15.37
CA HIS A 287 17.61 -9.35 16.54
C HIS A 287 18.66 -9.76 17.56
N LEU A 288 19.27 -8.75 18.17
CA LEU A 288 20.22 -8.89 19.26
C LEU A 288 19.72 -8.02 20.41
N GLY A 289 19.46 -8.62 21.58
CA GLY A 289 19.19 -7.89 22.81
C GLY A 289 20.37 -8.06 23.76
N ASN A 290 20.87 -6.97 24.31
CA ASN A 290 21.88 -6.97 25.35
C ASN A 290 21.25 -6.48 26.65
N PHE A 291 21.32 -7.30 27.69
CA PHE A 291 20.80 -7.04 29.03
C PHE A 291 21.91 -7.21 30.06
N GLU A 292 21.67 -6.75 31.28
CA GLU A 292 22.66 -6.79 32.36
C GLU A 292 23.15 -8.21 32.74
N ARG A 293 22.33 -9.25 32.55
CA ARG A 293 22.64 -10.62 33.00
C ARG A 293 22.52 -11.70 31.94
N PHE A 294 22.13 -11.33 30.73
CA PHE A 294 21.97 -12.24 29.61
C PHE A 294 21.94 -11.47 28.28
N ASP A 295 22.27 -12.16 27.19
CA ASP A 295 22.06 -11.68 25.83
C ASP A 295 20.98 -12.53 25.15
N THR A 296 20.27 -11.94 24.19
CA THR A 296 19.28 -12.64 23.38
C THR A 296 19.60 -12.52 21.91
N TYR A 297 19.43 -13.62 21.19
CA TYR A 297 19.67 -13.75 19.76
C TYR A 297 18.42 -14.35 19.12
N GLN A 298 17.85 -13.65 18.15
CA GLN A 298 16.67 -14.12 17.44
C GLN A 298 16.90 -14.07 15.93
N GLY A 299 16.46 -15.13 15.25
CA GLY A 299 16.37 -15.19 13.79
C GLY A 299 14.95 -15.47 13.34
N ASP A 300 14.47 -14.72 12.35
CA ASP A 300 13.10 -14.83 11.85
C ASP A 300 13.04 -15.17 10.36
N LEU A 301 12.09 -16.04 10.04
CA LEU A 301 11.62 -16.30 8.68
C LEU A 301 10.13 -16.02 8.62
N SER A 302 9.73 -15.01 7.86
CA SER A 302 8.32 -14.68 7.68
C SER A 302 7.92 -14.64 6.21
N LEU A 303 6.66 -14.97 5.94
CA LEU A 303 6.04 -14.85 4.62
C LEU A 303 4.67 -14.19 4.75
N SER A 304 4.50 -13.05 4.09
CA SER A 304 3.19 -12.41 3.95
C SER A 304 2.61 -12.61 2.56
N LEU A 305 1.36 -13.04 2.50
CA LEU A 305 0.53 -13.15 1.31
C LEU A 305 -0.49 -12.01 1.30
N ARG A 306 -0.54 -11.23 0.21
CA ARG A 306 -1.50 -10.13 0.06
C ARG A 306 -2.30 -10.27 -1.24
N TYR A 307 -3.62 -10.43 -1.11
CA TYR A 307 -4.57 -10.50 -2.21
C TYR A 307 -5.89 -9.84 -1.81
N SER A 308 -6.10 -8.58 -2.20
CA SER A 308 -7.29 -7.82 -1.81
C SER A 308 -8.59 -8.61 -2.06
N PRO A 309 -9.49 -8.75 -1.07
CA PRO A 309 -9.52 -8.05 0.24
C PRO A 309 -8.82 -8.77 1.40
N VAL A 310 -8.12 -9.88 1.15
CA VAL A 310 -7.53 -10.77 2.16
C VAL A 310 -6.01 -10.62 2.24
N SER A 311 -5.45 -10.74 3.43
CA SER A 311 -4.03 -11.02 3.61
C SER A 311 -3.82 -12.08 4.69
N ALA A 312 -2.71 -12.78 4.59
CA ALA A 312 -2.26 -13.73 5.59
C ALA A 312 -0.75 -13.56 5.79
N GLY A 313 -0.25 -13.84 6.98
CA GLY A 313 1.15 -13.82 7.30
C GLY A 313 1.49 -14.97 8.22
N ILE A 314 2.63 -15.61 7.99
CA ILE A 314 3.20 -16.60 8.89
C ILE A 314 4.62 -16.17 9.23
N SER A 315 5.01 -16.33 10.49
CA SER A 315 6.36 -16.08 10.98
C SER A 315 6.82 -17.23 11.84
N TYR A 316 8.05 -17.67 11.63
CA TYR A 316 8.75 -18.58 12.51
C TYR A 316 9.97 -17.86 13.06
N SER A 317 10.11 -17.87 14.38
CA SER A 317 11.19 -17.24 15.13
C SER A 317 11.94 -18.32 15.90
N LYS A 318 13.27 -18.30 15.85
CA LYS A 318 14.12 -19.10 16.73
C LYS A 318 14.91 -18.17 17.64
N LEU A 319 14.82 -18.42 18.94
CA LEU A 319 15.44 -17.61 19.97
C LEU A 319 16.50 -18.42 20.72
N TYR A 320 17.56 -17.72 21.12
CA TYR A 320 18.60 -18.21 22.00
C TYR A 320 18.90 -17.13 23.04
N GLN A 321 18.93 -17.53 24.31
CA GLN A 321 19.30 -16.69 25.44
C GLN A 321 20.60 -17.24 26.03
N ASP A 322 21.62 -16.40 26.05
CA ASP A 322 22.95 -16.65 26.64
C ASP A 322 22.97 -15.97 28.00
N SER A 323 23.00 -16.75 29.08
CA SER A 323 22.76 -16.24 30.43
C SER A 323 24.01 -16.39 31.30
N ASP A 324 24.34 -15.36 32.07
CA ASP A 324 25.51 -15.40 32.98
C ASP A 324 25.51 -16.58 33.96
N PRO A 325 24.36 -16.99 34.55
CA PRO A 325 24.34 -18.15 35.42
C PRO A 325 24.66 -19.44 34.64
N ILE A 326 25.57 -20.24 35.21
CA ILE A 326 25.99 -21.52 34.62
C ILE A 326 24.78 -22.42 34.37
N ASP A 327 24.74 -23.03 33.17
CA ASP A 327 23.70 -23.96 32.71
C ASP A 327 22.28 -23.35 32.64
N SER A 328 22.17 -22.02 32.51
CA SER A 328 20.87 -21.34 32.38
C SER A 328 20.53 -20.88 30.95
N ASP A 329 21.39 -21.18 29.98
CA ASP A 329 21.13 -20.92 28.56
C ASP A 329 19.88 -21.65 28.08
N ARG A 330 19.14 -20.98 27.20
CA ARG A 330 17.86 -21.51 26.72
C ARG A 330 17.67 -21.22 25.24
N SER A 331 17.00 -22.12 24.54
CA SER A 331 16.51 -21.87 23.20
C SER A 331 15.07 -22.35 23.06
N TRP A 332 14.31 -21.66 22.24
CA TRP A 332 12.92 -21.99 21.96
C TRP A 332 12.52 -21.43 20.59
N ASP A 333 11.33 -21.84 20.16
CA ASP A 333 10.80 -21.52 18.85
C ASP A 333 9.39 -20.94 19.02
N ILE A 334 9.07 -19.95 18.18
CA ILE A 334 7.76 -19.30 18.17
C ILE A 334 7.19 -19.36 16.76
N LEU A 335 5.93 -19.75 16.66
CA LEU A 335 5.14 -19.68 15.44
C LEU A 335 4.05 -18.61 15.60
N SER A 336 3.96 -17.69 14.66
CA SER A 336 2.91 -16.68 14.62
C SER A 336 2.18 -16.70 13.27
N LEU A 337 0.86 -16.63 13.32
CA LEU A 337 -0.04 -16.54 12.18
C LEU A 337 -0.92 -15.30 12.32
N VAL A 338 -1.07 -14.56 11.23
CA VAL A 338 -2.04 -13.47 11.12
C VAL A 338 -2.89 -13.65 9.87
N THR A 339 -4.18 -13.39 9.98
CA THR A 339 -5.08 -13.28 8.84
C THR A 339 -5.87 -11.99 8.94
N SER A 340 -6.06 -11.29 7.83
CA SER A 340 -6.77 -10.02 7.79
C SER A 340 -7.77 -9.97 6.65
N LEU A 341 -8.90 -9.32 6.90
CA LEU A 341 -9.97 -9.11 5.94
C LEU A 341 -10.36 -7.63 5.89
N LYS A 342 -10.36 -7.08 4.67
CA LYS A 342 -10.86 -5.73 4.42
C LYS A 342 -12.37 -5.73 4.22
N ILE A 343 -13.12 -5.08 5.11
CA ILE A 343 -14.59 -5.04 5.13
C ILE A 343 -15.08 -3.62 4.77
N ALA A 344 -16.18 -3.55 4.03
CA ALA A 344 -16.79 -2.30 3.55
C ALA A 344 -15.80 -1.32 2.90
N GLY A 345 -14.78 -1.87 2.22
CA GLY A 345 -13.80 -1.10 1.45
C GLY A 345 -12.80 -0.27 2.25
N ARG A 346 -12.87 -0.24 3.60
CA ARG A 346 -11.97 0.58 4.43
C ARG A 346 -11.65 0.06 5.83
N TYR A 347 -12.46 -0.81 6.43
CA TYR A 347 -12.15 -1.38 7.75
C TYR A 347 -11.29 -2.63 7.56
N VAL A 348 -10.42 -2.93 8.52
CA VAL A 348 -9.63 -4.18 8.50
C VAL A 348 -9.84 -4.90 9.81
N VAL A 349 -10.33 -6.14 9.74
CA VAL A 349 -10.39 -7.05 10.88
C VAL A 349 -9.25 -8.03 10.73
N SER A 350 -8.50 -8.28 11.80
CA SER A 350 -7.46 -9.29 11.80
C SER A 350 -7.61 -10.27 12.96
N ALA A 351 -7.23 -11.52 12.72
CA ALA A 351 -7.10 -12.56 13.73
C ALA A 351 -5.64 -13.01 13.79
N TYR A 352 -5.17 -13.24 15.01
CA TYR A 352 -3.79 -13.61 15.31
C TYR A 352 -3.78 -14.88 16.14
N TYR A 353 -2.79 -15.71 15.87
CA TYR A 353 -2.47 -16.88 16.67
C TYR A 353 -0.95 -16.91 16.86
N THR A 354 -0.50 -17.07 18.09
CA THR A 354 0.92 -17.23 18.42
C THR A 354 1.07 -18.43 19.34
N GLN A 355 2.10 -19.24 19.09
CA GLN A 355 2.42 -20.44 19.84
C GLN A 355 3.93 -20.52 20.09
N GLY A 356 4.31 -20.87 21.32
CA GLY A 356 5.67 -20.90 21.82
C GLY A 356 5.89 -19.84 22.90
N ASP A 357 6.91 -20.04 23.72
CA ASP A 357 7.29 -19.09 24.78
C ASP A 357 7.67 -17.74 24.15
N GLN A 358 6.94 -16.68 24.49
CA GLN A 358 7.13 -15.33 23.98
C GLN A 358 8.13 -14.50 24.79
N ALA A 359 8.83 -15.07 25.77
CA ALA A 359 9.79 -14.37 26.60
C ALA A 359 10.85 -13.74 25.71
N TRP A 360 11.20 -12.48 25.96
CA TRP A 360 12.23 -11.73 25.23
C TRP A 360 12.04 -11.67 23.70
N TRP A 361 10.84 -11.99 23.20
CA TRP A 361 10.56 -12.07 21.78
C TRP A 361 10.34 -10.69 21.18
N VAL A 362 11.04 -10.42 20.07
CA VAL A 362 10.71 -9.31 19.18
C VAL A 362 9.70 -9.79 18.14
N ASN A 363 8.45 -9.36 18.28
CA ASN A 363 7.40 -9.82 17.38
C ASN A 363 7.58 -9.27 15.94
N PRO A 364 6.85 -9.78 14.93
CA PRO A 364 6.98 -9.35 13.54
C PRO A 364 6.70 -7.85 13.30
N TYR A 365 6.06 -7.18 14.26
CA TYR A 365 5.72 -5.76 14.26
C TYR A 365 6.75 -4.90 14.98
N GLY A 366 7.80 -5.50 15.57
CA GLY A 366 8.91 -4.82 16.24
C GLY A 366 8.69 -4.56 17.73
N ALA A 367 7.58 -5.00 18.32
CA ALA A 367 7.37 -4.87 19.76
C ALA A 367 8.16 -5.96 20.50
N ILE A 368 8.80 -5.55 21.59
CA ILE A 368 9.64 -6.41 22.45
C ILE A 368 8.76 -6.89 23.62
N THR A 369 8.73 -8.20 23.83
CA THR A 369 8.16 -8.79 25.05
C THR A 369 9.28 -8.91 26.06
N ASP A 370 9.30 -8.09 27.11
CA ASP A 370 10.33 -8.10 28.15
C ASP A 370 9.83 -8.76 29.43
N ASP A 371 9.46 -10.04 29.33
CA ASP A 371 8.92 -10.83 30.43
C ASP A 371 9.65 -12.17 30.54
N PHE A 372 9.94 -12.59 31.78
CA PHE A 372 10.49 -13.92 32.08
C PHE A 372 9.42 -15.01 32.09
N ASN A 373 8.15 -14.67 32.35
CA ASN A 373 7.03 -15.61 32.41
C ASN A 373 5.94 -15.22 31.42
N SER A 374 6.23 -15.44 30.15
CA SER A 374 5.37 -15.02 29.06
C SER A 374 4.33 -16.08 28.69
N VAL A 375 3.33 -15.66 27.92
CA VAL A 375 2.27 -16.54 27.43
C VAL A 375 2.79 -17.51 26.36
N ASP A 376 2.51 -18.81 26.51
CA ASP A 376 2.89 -19.87 25.56
C ASP A 376 1.97 -19.96 24.33
N GLU A 377 0.69 -19.65 24.49
CA GLU A 377 -0.29 -19.66 23.40
C GLU A 377 -1.22 -18.47 23.52
N SER A 378 -1.44 -17.75 22.41
CA SER A 378 -2.35 -16.62 22.40
C SER A 378 -3.19 -16.52 21.13
N LEU A 379 -4.42 -16.07 21.33
CA LEU A 379 -5.37 -15.70 20.28
C LEU A 379 -5.69 -14.22 20.43
N ALA A 380 -5.68 -13.49 19.32
CA ALA A 380 -6.06 -12.09 19.34
C ALA A 380 -6.95 -11.71 18.16
N LEU A 381 -7.69 -10.62 18.35
CA LEU A 381 -8.48 -9.96 17.34
C LEU A 381 -8.13 -8.47 17.31
N SER A 382 -8.13 -7.90 16.10
CA SER A 382 -8.00 -6.46 15.93
C SER A 382 -9.03 -5.90 14.97
N LEU A 383 -9.38 -4.63 15.18
CA LEU A 383 -10.19 -3.82 14.29
C LEU A 383 -9.46 -2.51 14.03
N TRP A 384 -9.07 -2.30 12.77
CA TRP A 384 -8.60 -1.02 12.28
C TRP A 384 -9.73 -0.25 11.58
N ALA A 385 -9.95 1.00 12.01
CA ALA A 385 -11.01 1.87 11.52
C ALA A 385 -10.45 3.25 11.13
N PRO A 386 -10.50 3.64 9.85
CA PRO A 386 -10.15 4.98 9.43
C PRO A 386 -11.30 5.96 9.64
N PHE A 387 -10.99 7.13 10.18
CA PHE A 387 -11.90 8.26 10.39
C PHE A 387 -11.45 9.45 9.54
N GLY A 388 -12.11 9.64 8.40
CA GLY A 388 -11.73 10.66 7.43
C GLY A 388 -10.42 10.32 6.73
N LYS A 389 -9.63 11.35 6.41
CA LYS A 389 -8.37 11.20 5.64
C LYS A 389 -7.12 11.06 6.52
N HIS A 390 -7.20 11.51 7.76
CA HIS A 390 -6.01 11.73 8.59
C HIS A 390 -5.99 10.88 9.86
N LEU A 391 -7.16 10.44 10.36
CA LEU A 391 -7.25 9.74 11.64
C LEU A 391 -7.55 8.26 11.42
N GLY A 392 -6.92 7.41 12.23
CA GLY A 392 -7.18 5.98 12.29
C GLY A 392 -7.19 5.50 13.73
N LEU A 393 -7.99 4.48 14.00
CA LEU A 393 -8.08 3.80 15.29
C LEU A 393 -7.74 2.33 15.09
N LEU A 394 -6.91 1.76 15.96
CA LEU A 394 -6.73 0.33 16.11
C LEU A 394 -7.20 -0.08 17.49
N LEU A 395 -8.15 -1.01 17.53
CA LEU A 395 -8.49 -1.77 18.73
C LEU A 395 -7.86 -3.15 18.59
N TYR A 396 -7.16 -3.61 19.61
CA TYR A 396 -6.58 -4.95 19.68
C TYR A 396 -6.92 -5.58 21.03
N HIS A 397 -7.31 -6.85 21.01
CA HIS A 397 -7.53 -7.63 22.23
C HIS A 397 -6.98 -9.03 22.05
N GLN A 398 -6.18 -9.47 23.02
CA GLN A 398 -5.53 -10.76 23.06
C GLN A 398 -5.90 -11.50 24.34
N ILE A 399 -6.10 -12.80 24.19
CA ILE A 399 -6.27 -13.76 25.26
C ILE A 399 -5.12 -14.76 25.13
N GLY A 400 -4.32 -14.86 26.19
CA GLY A 400 -3.21 -15.77 26.33
C GLY A 400 -3.48 -16.86 27.35
N LEU A 401 -2.81 -18.00 27.19
CA LEU A 401 -2.73 -19.08 28.18
C LEU A 401 -1.32 -19.13 28.79
N LEU A 402 -1.24 -19.03 30.11
CA LEU A 402 -0.01 -19.21 30.90
C LEU A 402 -0.38 -20.04 32.13
N ASP A 403 0.29 -21.18 32.35
CA ASP A 403 0.04 -22.07 33.51
C ASP A 403 -1.45 -22.40 33.75
N GLU A 404 -2.20 -22.68 32.67
CA GLU A 404 -3.67 -22.92 32.67
C GLU A 404 -4.53 -21.70 33.08
N GLU A 405 -3.94 -20.53 33.28
CA GLU A 405 -4.64 -19.27 33.54
C GLU A 405 -4.73 -18.38 32.30
N TYR A 406 -5.88 -17.72 32.15
CA TYR A 406 -6.10 -16.76 31.07
C TYR A 406 -5.47 -15.40 31.39
N ARG A 407 -4.60 -14.94 30.51
CA ARG A 407 -4.02 -13.58 30.53
C ARG A 407 -4.66 -12.72 29.47
N HIS A 408 -5.01 -11.49 29.84
CA HIS A 408 -5.68 -10.56 28.94
C HIS A 408 -4.79 -9.37 28.66
N PHE A 409 -4.71 -9.02 27.38
CA PHE A 409 -4.04 -7.82 26.91
C PHE A 409 -4.96 -7.06 25.95
N SER A 410 -5.10 -5.76 26.18
CA SER A 410 -5.88 -4.87 25.31
C SER A 410 -5.05 -3.67 24.93
N SER A 411 -5.17 -3.26 23.67
CA SER A 411 -4.47 -2.09 23.16
C SER A 411 -5.42 -1.21 22.35
N LEU A 412 -5.24 0.10 22.53
CA LEU A 412 -5.91 1.14 21.79
C LEU A 412 -4.88 2.08 21.18
N SER A 413 -4.82 2.12 19.85
CA SER A 413 -3.92 3.02 19.12
C SER A 413 -4.69 4.07 18.33
N PHE A 414 -4.26 5.32 18.46
CA PHE A 414 -4.76 6.46 17.67
C PHE A 414 -3.65 6.95 16.76
N THR A 415 -3.86 6.86 15.44
CA THR A 415 -2.89 7.33 14.45
C THR A 415 -3.41 8.57 13.73
N TYR A 416 -2.58 9.61 13.64
CA TYR A 416 -2.80 10.80 12.84
C TYR A 416 -1.74 10.91 11.73
N THR A 417 -2.16 11.11 10.47
CA THR A 417 -1.27 11.20 9.30
C THR A 417 -1.47 12.52 8.54
N LEU A 418 -0.37 13.20 8.18
CA LEU A 418 -0.33 14.48 7.45
C LEU A 418 0.20 14.35 6.01
#